data_AF-A0A949S654-F1
#
_entry.id   AF-A0A949S654-F1
#
_cell.length_a   1.000
_cell.length_b   1.000
_cell.length_c   1.000
_cell.angle_alpha   90.00
_cell.angle_beta   90.00
_cell.angle_gamma   90.00
#
_symmetry.space_group_name_H-M   'P 1'
#
loop_
_entity.id
_entity.type
_entity.pdbx_description
1 polymer ?
#
loop_
_entity_poly.entity_id
_entity_poly.type
_entity_poly.pdbx_seq_one_letter_code
_entity_poly.pdbx_strand_id
1 'polypeptide(L)'
;MHSATLHITCDDSYEAFLNGRPLSQGQNFQQVQKVAGLEKQLVQGTNHLAIQSTNATGPAGLLVQMDIEQPSHTWSLTSDGSWKYFSEAPTGWPGEIAAGGQPVTALAAVGGGIWGGYNLDWPGLTADGPFAVGKPLPTGDAVRPGAILSNILKVTVTPRTIEMPIDAGHLVGIEWEPWFTPLNIRWQTAQGQPVVGYYDSYNRDVIRQHCIWMAEAGINFLVVDWTNNLWGKQSWEERNPDVDELIKATRITLETYAQLSKEGIPVPVLCLLPGLDNGPHTTMKAINEQLRWVYENLVKPEEFRPLWLEHFGKPLIIVFNGGGPRVRENQEPVDESLFTVRWMSSQMQATRLHEKGYWSWMDGVSDPLPAYFDGKAEALTVTPAFFGDGGWLYPQARGRRGGATFMETFKTALRERPRFLLINQWNEFAGQPEGGGYGPKKDIFLDCYNIPFSNDIEPVSVSSEAYRSKGGYGYFYLNLMRALIGLYHEKQPESTLVALANPEDDAEINSSEIEVSWTYIGKEPQSWSLFLDGRELVKETQSSSAKVSLEALPPGSHELKLVAHGTRTRFLLSRIREDIPLEQPVEASATKIIQVVR
;
A
#
# COMPACT_ATOMS: atom_id res chain seq x y z
N MET A 1 6.51 13.45 37.83
CA MET A 1 6.94 12.79 36.58
C MET A 1 5.85 11.81 36.20
N HIS A 2 5.52 11.72 34.92
CA HIS A 2 4.48 10.81 34.42
C HIS A 2 5.07 9.43 34.11
N SER A 3 6.23 9.41 33.45
CA SER A 3 6.98 8.20 33.15
C SER A 3 8.48 8.51 33.01
N ALA A 4 9.34 7.52 33.24
CA ALA A 4 10.73 7.57 32.79
C ALA A 4 11.18 6.22 32.24
N THR A 5 11.81 6.23 31.06
CA THR A 5 12.24 5.03 30.33
C THR A 5 13.66 5.18 29.82
N LEU A 6 14.52 4.18 30.07
CA LEU A 6 15.88 4.08 29.52
C LEU A 6 15.92 3.08 28.36
N HIS A 7 16.57 3.46 27.27
CA HIS A 7 17.02 2.60 26.18
C HIS A 7 18.54 2.60 26.16
N ILE A 8 19.15 1.42 26.12
CA ILE A 8 20.60 1.29 26.21
C ILE A 8 21.10 0.05 25.45
N THR A 9 22.21 0.22 24.75
CA THR A 9 23.01 -0.87 24.19
C THR A 9 24.49 -0.51 24.21
N CYS A 10 25.37 -1.50 24.27
CA CYS A 10 26.81 -1.35 24.36
C CYS A 10 27.49 -2.49 23.61
N ASP A 11 28.72 -2.26 23.16
CA ASP A 11 29.52 -3.16 22.31
C ASP A 11 29.58 -4.62 22.82
N ASP A 12 30.28 -4.90 23.93
CA ASP A 12 30.31 -6.26 24.48
C ASP A 12 29.41 -6.42 25.69
N SER A 13 29.57 -5.55 26.69
CA SER A 13 28.67 -5.58 27.84
C SER A 13 28.57 -4.26 28.57
N TYR A 14 27.46 -4.08 29.27
CA TYR A 14 27.27 -2.97 30.18
C TYR A 14 26.54 -3.36 31.46
N GLU A 15 26.78 -2.57 32.52
CA GLU A 15 25.95 -2.49 33.72
C GLU A 15 25.58 -1.03 33.98
N ALA A 16 24.29 -0.74 34.10
CA ALA A 16 23.74 0.59 34.31
C ALA A 16 23.22 0.75 35.74
N PHE A 17 23.40 1.95 36.30
CA PHE A 17 23.00 2.32 37.65
C PHE A 17 22.32 3.68 37.65
N LEU A 18 21.28 3.83 38.45
CA LEU A 18 20.62 5.12 38.71
C LEU A 18 20.67 5.43 40.19
N ASN A 19 21.28 6.56 40.55
CA ASN A 19 21.49 6.98 41.93
C ASN A 19 22.18 5.90 42.79
N GLY A 20 23.19 5.23 42.21
CA GLY A 20 23.94 4.15 42.86
C GLY A 20 23.21 2.80 42.95
N ARG A 21 21.98 2.68 42.42
CA ARG A 21 21.21 1.43 42.42
C ARG A 21 21.30 0.73 41.05
N PRO A 22 21.48 -0.60 41.00
CA PRO A 22 21.48 -1.35 39.74
C PRO A 22 20.17 -1.15 38.96
N LEU A 23 20.30 -0.94 37.64
CA LEU A 23 19.19 -0.63 36.75
C LEU A 23 18.97 -1.72 35.69
N SER A 24 20.01 -2.02 34.91
CA SER A 24 20.00 -3.05 33.88
C SER A 24 21.42 -3.48 33.54
N GLN A 25 21.54 -4.64 32.90
CA GLN A 25 22.78 -5.13 32.32
C GLN A 25 22.49 -5.77 30.96
N GLY A 26 23.47 -5.79 30.07
CA GLY A 26 23.33 -6.40 28.75
C GLY A 26 24.67 -6.87 28.21
N GLN A 27 24.64 -7.88 27.32
CA GLN A 27 25.83 -8.50 26.73
C GLN A 27 25.71 -8.70 25.20
N ASN A 28 24.79 -7.98 24.55
CA ASN A 28 24.53 -8.12 23.12
C ASN A 28 24.26 -6.75 22.50
N PHE A 29 25.23 -6.19 21.78
CA PHE A 29 25.11 -4.86 21.16
C PHE A 29 24.00 -4.72 20.13
N GLN A 30 23.50 -5.82 19.56
CA GLN A 30 22.41 -5.81 18.59
C GLN A 30 21.03 -5.69 19.26
N GLN A 31 20.96 -5.88 20.59
CA GLN A 31 19.71 -5.81 21.35
C GLN A 31 19.67 -4.54 22.18
N VAL A 32 18.72 -3.66 21.86
CA VAL A 32 18.39 -2.50 22.71
C VAL A 32 17.63 -3.01 23.93
N GLN A 33 18.13 -2.68 25.12
CA GLN A 33 17.42 -2.96 26.36
C GLN A 33 16.57 -1.76 26.75
N LYS A 34 15.28 -1.99 26.95
CA LYS A 34 14.30 -1.00 27.39
C LYS A 34 13.94 -1.21 28.85
N VAL A 35 14.20 -0.21 29.69
CA VAL A 35 13.89 -0.21 31.13
C VAL A 35 12.88 0.89 31.42
N ALA A 36 11.63 0.52 31.65
CA ALA A 36 10.54 1.44 31.99
C ALA A 36 10.32 1.54 33.50
N GLY A 37 9.52 2.52 33.94
CA GLY A 37 9.11 2.65 35.34
C GLY A 37 10.16 3.33 36.24
N LEU A 38 11.09 4.09 35.64
CA LEU A 38 12.22 4.70 36.35
C LEU A 38 11.81 5.92 37.18
N GLU A 39 10.60 6.44 36.98
CA GLU A 39 10.06 7.57 37.74
C GLU A 39 10.01 7.29 39.25
N LYS A 40 9.99 6.02 39.65
CA LYS A 40 10.01 5.57 41.05
C LYS A 40 11.39 5.62 41.70
N GLN A 41 12.46 5.70 40.90
CA GLN A 41 13.85 5.72 41.36
C GLN A 41 14.49 7.10 41.22
N LEU A 42 13.86 7.99 40.45
CA LEU A 42 14.26 9.39 40.34
C LEU A 42 13.89 10.16 41.62
N VAL A 43 14.79 11.03 42.06
CA VAL A 43 14.58 11.93 43.20
C VAL A 43 14.47 13.37 42.72
N GLN A 44 13.84 14.24 43.52
CA GLN A 44 13.84 15.67 43.25
C GLN A 44 15.27 16.22 43.40
N GLY A 45 15.76 16.91 42.36
CA GLY A 45 17.13 17.43 42.31
C GLY A 45 18.03 16.63 41.36
N THR A 46 19.31 16.56 41.69
CA THR A 46 20.33 15.89 40.86
C THR A 46 20.18 14.38 40.93
N ASN A 47 20.12 13.73 39.77
CA ASN A 47 20.13 12.28 39.63
C ASN A 47 21.38 11.85 38.87
N HIS A 48 21.95 10.71 39.24
CA HIS A 48 23.21 10.21 38.68
C HIS A 48 22.96 8.93 37.88
N LEU A 49 23.06 9.00 36.56
CA LEU A 49 23.07 7.83 35.68
C LEU A 49 24.53 7.44 35.41
N ALA A 50 24.91 6.26 35.89
CA ALA A 50 26.25 5.71 35.79
C ALA A 50 26.22 4.41 34.99
N ILE A 51 27.13 4.25 34.04
CA ILE A 51 27.19 3.07 33.18
C ILE A 51 28.63 2.57 33.13
N GLN A 52 28.82 1.31 33.52
CA GLN A 52 30.05 0.57 33.27
C GLN A 52 29.91 -0.12 31.93
N SER A 53 30.87 0.10 31.03
CA SER A 53 30.88 -0.48 29.68
C SER A 53 32.19 -1.20 29.44
N THR A 54 32.12 -2.39 28.85
CA THR A 54 33.30 -3.20 28.53
C THR A 54 33.32 -3.53 27.05
N ASN A 55 34.52 -3.62 26.50
CA ASN A 55 34.80 -4.13 25.16
C ASN A 55 36.09 -4.95 25.21
N ALA A 56 36.11 -6.11 24.56
CA ALA A 56 37.21 -7.04 24.50
C ALA A 56 38.38 -6.45 23.70
N THR A 57 38.10 -5.58 22.72
CA THR A 57 39.13 -4.96 21.88
C THR A 57 38.91 -3.45 21.73
N GLY A 58 39.66 -2.67 22.51
CA GLY A 58 39.65 -1.21 22.42
C GLY A 58 38.55 -0.54 23.27
N PRO A 59 38.27 0.76 23.03
CA PRO A 59 37.22 1.49 23.75
C PRO A 59 35.83 0.90 23.48
N ALA A 60 34.96 0.89 24.49
CA ALA A 60 33.59 0.42 24.33
C ALA A 60 32.70 1.48 23.66
N GLY A 61 31.97 1.08 22.62
CA GLY A 61 30.85 1.85 22.11
C GLY A 61 29.66 1.80 23.07
N LEU A 62 29.00 2.93 23.32
CA LEU A 62 27.78 3.02 24.14
C LEU A 62 26.71 3.87 23.45
N LEU A 63 25.48 3.36 23.37
CA LEU A 63 24.28 4.14 23.02
C LEU A 63 23.33 4.16 24.22
N VAL A 64 22.90 5.36 24.60
CA VAL A 64 21.97 5.60 25.72
C VAL A 64 20.96 6.66 25.35
N GLN A 65 19.70 6.42 25.68
CA GLN A 65 18.65 7.44 25.70
C GLN A 65 17.72 7.20 26.88
N MET A 66 17.58 8.18 27.78
CA MET A 66 16.56 8.18 28.82
C MET A 66 15.53 9.26 28.52
N ASP A 67 14.29 8.86 28.29
CA ASP A 67 13.16 9.77 28.10
C ASP A 67 12.42 9.95 29.43
N ILE A 68 12.24 11.20 29.84
CA ILE A 68 11.53 11.57 31.07
C ILE A 68 10.33 12.44 30.70
N GLU A 69 9.14 11.92 30.93
CA GLU A 69 7.89 12.62 30.66
C GLU A 69 7.38 13.33 31.91
N GLN A 70 7.05 14.60 31.76
CA GLN A 70 6.36 15.41 32.77
C GLN A 70 5.06 15.97 32.17
N PRO A 71 4.07 16.36 32.99
CA PRO A 71 2.77 16.81 32.49
C PRO A 71 2.81 17.95 31.45
N SER A 72 3.86 18.78 31.47
CA SER A 72 4.00 19.93 30.57
C SER A 72 5.19 19.85 29.62
N HIS A 73 6.05 18.85 29.74
CA HIS A 73 7.27 18.74 28.94
C HIS A 73 7.88 17.34 29.01
N THR A 74 8.42 16.87 27.88
CA THR A 74 9.25 15.68 27.80
C THR A 74 10.66 16.11 27.44
N TRP A 75 11.66 15.59 28.14
CA TRP A 75 13.06 15.80 27.80
C TRP A 75 13.82 14.47 27.83
N SER A 76 14.89 14.41 27.03
CA SER A 76 15.67 13.20 26.83
C SER A 76 17.13 13.45 27.20
N LEU A 77 17.73 12.52 27.95
CA LEU A 77 19.17 12.44 28.15
C LEU A 77 19.74 11.42 27.16
N THR A 78 20.64 11.84 26.28
CA THR A 78 21.27 10.96 25.28
C THR A 78 22.77 10.82 25.51
N SER A 79 23.36 9.70 25.09
CA SER A 79 24.82 9.57 24.97
C SER A 79 25.35 10.53 23.91
N ASP A 80 26.12 11.53 24.33
CA ASP A 80 26.74 12.54 23.46
C ASP A 80 28.11 12.98 24.02
N GLY A 81 28.71 14.01 23.43
CA GLY A 81 30.02 14.52 23.86
C GLY A 81 30.05 15.21 25.23
N SER A 82 28.91 15.35 25.92
CA SER A 82 28.86 15.90 27.28
C SER A 82 29.22 14.88 28.36
N TRP A 83 29.21 13.59 28.03
CA TRP A 83 29.54 12.51 28.95
C TRP A 83 31.05 12.47 29.25
N LYS A 84 31.38 11.96 30.43
CA LYS A 84 32.76 11.72 30.85
C LYS A 84 32.94 10.25 31.18
N TYR A 85 34.11 9.72 30.86
CA TYR A 85 34.50 8.36 31.22
C TYR A 85 35.68 8.35 32.18
N PHE A 86 35.80 7.26 32.92
CA PHE A 86 36.94 6.93 33.77
C PHE A 86 37.41 5.52 33.38
N SER A 87 38.72 5.31 33.30
CA SER A 87 39.29 3.98 33.03
C SER A 87 39.21 3.04 34.23
N GLU A 88 39.03 3.60 35.42
CA GLU A 88 38.85 2.87 36.69
C GLU A 88 37.71 3.51 37.48
N ALA A 89 37.02 2.74 38.32
CA ALA A 89 35.90 3.24 39.11
C ALA A 89 36.38 4.34 40.09
N PRO A 90 35.92 5.60 39.95
CA PRO A 90 36.30 6.67 40.86
C PRO A 90 35.65 6.50 42.23
N THR A 91 36.24 7.11 43.26
CA THR A 91 35.63 7.18 44.60
C THR A 91 34.22 7.80 44.51
N GLY A 92 33.21 7.08 45.00
CA GLY A 92 31.79 7.47 44.93
C GLY A 92 30.98 6.76 43.83
N TRP A 93 31.64 6.04 42.91
CA TRP A 93 30.97 5.21 41.91
C TRP A 93 30.16 4.05 42.54
N PRO A 94 28.98 3.67 42.00
CA PRO A 94 28.27 4.23 40.83
C PRO A 94 27.25 5.34 41.19
N GLY A 95 27.51 6.11 42.25
CA GLY A 95 26.70 7.24 42.70
C GLY A 95 27.32 8.60 42.36
N GLU A 96 27.18 9.56 43.26
CA GLU A 96 27.76 10.89 43.14
C GLU A 96 29.29 10.86 43.18
N ILE A 97 29.93 11.59 42.26
CA ILE A 97 31.39 11.67 42.13
C ILE A 97 31.89 13.11 42.31
N ALA A 98 32.98 13.30 43.04
CA ALA A 98 33.50 14.61 43.46
C ALA A 98 34.20 15.45 42.36
N ALA A 99 33.84 15.22 41.09
CA ALA A 99 34.46 15.71 39.85
C ALA A 99 35.72 14.95 39.35
N GLY A 100 35.93 14.98 38.03
CA GLY A 100 36.99 14.25 37.32
C GLY A 100 36.52 13.75 35.96
N GLY A 101 37.28 12.81 35.37
CA GLY A 101 36.91 12.08 34.15
C GLY A 101 37.44 12.71 32.86
N GLN A 102 37.63 11.88 31.84
CA GLN A 102 38.04 12.29 30.51
C GLN A 102 36.80 12.44 29.60
N PRO A 103 36.78 13.38 28.64
CA PRO A 103 35.66 13.53 27.71
C PRO A 103 35.52 12.28 26.84
N VAL A 104 34.28 11.84 26.59
CA VAL A 104 34.03 10.79 25.59
C VAL A 104 34.13 11.34 24.17
N THR A 105 34.38 10.46 23.20
CA THR A 105 34.33 10.82 21.78
C THR A 105 32.99 10.39 21.19
N ALA A 106 32.20 11.34 20.68
CA ALA A 106 30.99 11.02 19.91
C ALA A 106 31.39 10.55 18.51
N LEU A 107 31.19 9.26 18.21
CA LEU A 107 31.66 8.63 16.97
C LEU A 107 30.66 8.76 15.80
N ALA A 108 29.36 8.60 16.06
CA ALA A 108 28.31 8.68 15.05
C ALA A 108 26.94 8.96 15.70
N ALA A 109 25.96 9.36 14.89
CA ALA A 109 24.56 9.37 15.30
C ALA A 109 24.01 7.93 15.40
N VAL A 110 22.86 7.76 16.08
CA VAL A 110 22.12 6.48 16.12
C VAL A 110 21.82 6.02 14.69
N GLY A 111 22.07 4.73 14.40
CA GLY A 111 22.00 4.20 13.03
C GLY A 111 23.27 4.39 12.21
N GLY A 112 24.37 4.85 12.82
CA GLY A 112 25.72 4.90 12.23
C GLY A 112 26.77 4.25 13.13
N GLY A 113 28.05 4.35 12.73
CA GLY A 113 29.16 3.72 13.46
C GLY A 113 29.03 2.20 13.51
N ILE A 114 29.34 1.59 14.66
CA ILE A 114 29.25 0.13 14.85
C ILE A 114 27.81 -0.42 14.75
N TRP A 115 26.79 0.45 14.86
CA TRP A 115 25.38 0.07 14.76
C TRP A 115 24.75 0.36 13.38
N GLY A 116 25.52 0.86 12.41
CA GLY A 116 24.99 1.37 11.13
C GLY A 116 24.42 0.34 10.14
N GLY A 117 24.41 -0.94 10.50
CA GLY A 117 23.83 -2.01 9.68
C GLY A 117 22.84 -2.91 10.43
N TYR A 118 22.44 -2.54 11.65
CA TYR A 118 21.54 -3.33 12.48
C TYR A 118 20.20 -2.63 12.65
N ASN A 119 19.11 -3.40 12.57
CA ASN A 119 17.77 -2.91 12.87
C ASN A 119 17.58 -2.88 14.40
N LEU A 120 18.04 -1.79 15.02
CA LEU A 120 17.86 -1.57 16.44
C LEU A 120 16.44 -1.10 16.72
N ASP A 121 15.78 -1.71 17.70
CA ASP A 121 14.53 -1.19 18.30
C ASP A 121 14.84 0.07 19.16
N TRP A 122 15.36 1.12 18.51
CA TRP A 122 15.77 2.36 19.16
C TRP A 122 14.70 3.44 18.96
N PRO A 123 14.33 4.21 20.01
CA PRO A 123 13.32 5.26 19.91
C PRO A 123 13.61 6.26 18.79
N GLY A 124 12.69 6.38 17.85
CA GLY A 124 12.82 7.30 16.71
C GLY A 124 13.86 6.89 15.66
N LEU A 125 14.32 5.63 15.71
CA LEU A 125 15.00 4.93 14.62
C LEU A 125 14.02 3.85 14.10
N THR A 126 12.98 4.26 13.40
CA THR A 126 12.22 3.31 12.58
C THR A 126 13.08 3.01 11.36
N ALA A 127 13.51 1.76 11.20
CA ALA A 127 14.04 1.30 9.91
C ALA A 127 13.02 1.71 8.83
N ASP A 128 13.53 2.39 7.81
CA ASP A 128 12.84 2.88 6.62
C ASP A 128 12.01 4.18 6.77
N GLY A 129 12.72 5.32 6.71
CA GLY A 129 12.11 6.59 6.31
C GLY A 129 13.08 7.79 6.35
N PRO A 130 13.29 8.53 5.25
CA PRO A 130 13.99 9.83 5.29
C PRO A 130 13.17 10.95 5.95
N PHE A 131 11.98 10.65 6.49
CA PHE A 131 11.12 11.60 7.16
C PHE A 131 10.96 11.24 8.64
N ALA A 132 11.50 12.08 9.52
CA ALA A 132 11.23 12.02 10.94
C ALA A 132 9.81 12.51 11.22
N VAL A 133 8.81 11.66 11.00
CA VAL A 133 7.44 11.93 11.48
C VAL A 133 7.43 11.72 13.00
N GLY A 134 6.87 12.67 13.76
CA GLY A 134 6.69 12.54 15.21
C GLY A 134 7.80 13.10 16.11
N LYS A 135 8.89 13.65 15.56
CA LYS A 135 9.85 14.43 16.37
C LYS A 135 9.43 15.90 16.41
N PRO A 136 9.33 16.55 17.59
CA PRO A 136 9.13 17.99 17.64
C PRO A 136 10.30 18.69 16.94
N LEU A 137 9.99 19.66 16.09
CA LEU A 137 11.00 20.54 15.50
C LEU A 137 11.83 21.18 16.63
N PRO A 138 13.15 21.34 16.48
CA PRO A 138 13.93 22.14 17.42
C PRO A 138 13.31 23.52 17.54
N THR A 139 12.94 23.94 18.74
CA THR A 139 12.41 25.28 19.03
C THR A 139 13.41 26.10 19.83
N GLY A 140 13.43 27.41 19.63
CA GLY A 140 14.27 28.33 20.42
C GLY A 140 15.76 28.14 20.16
N ASP A 141 16.55 28.15 21.23
CA ASP A 141 18.03 28.11 21.18
C ASP A 141 18.61 26.79 20.61
N ALA A 142 17.77 25.77 20.46
CA ALA A 142 18.13 24.50 19.81
C ALA A 142 18.18 24.58 18.27
N VAL A 143 17.71 25.68 17.67
CA VAL A 143 17.79 25.92 16.22
C VAL A 143 19.19 26.45 15.89
N ARG A 144 19.95 25.69 15.10
CA ARG A 144 21.28 26.15 14.63
C ARG A 144 21.14 27.49 13.88
N PRO A 145 22.02 28.47 14.12
CA PRO A 145 22.07 29.68 13.32
C PRO A 145 22.16 29.35 11.83
N GLY A 146 21.23 29.87 11.02
CA GLY A 146 21.14 29.58 9.58
C GLY A 146 20.33 28.34 9.21
N ALA A 147 19.67 27.66 10.15
CA ALA A 147 18.75 26.57 9.83
C ALA A 147 17.55 27.09 9.03
N ILE A 148 17.26 26.42 7.91
CA ILE A 148 16.05 26.65 7.12
C ILE A 148 14.91 25.92 7.83
N LEU A 149 14.09 26.67 8.56
CA LEU A 149 12.86 26.15 9.15
C LEU A 149 11.75 26.18 8.10
N SER A 150 10.92 25.14 8.06
CA SER A 150 9.67 25.21 7.29
C SER A 150 8.78 26.32 7.84
N ASN A 151 7.89 26.86 7.01
CA ASN A 151 6.82 27.72 7.50
C ASN A 151 5.98 26.99 8.55
N ILE A 152 5.43 27.73 9.52
CA ILE A 152 4.44 27.19 10.45
C ILE A 152 3.21 26.78 9.64
N LEU A 153 2.93 25.48 9.58
CA LEU A 153 1.69 24.95 9.02
C LEU A 153 0.62 24.97 10.11
N LYS A 154 -0.35 25.88 9.98
CA LYS A 154 -1.57 25.82 10.79
C LYS A 154 -2.52 24.82 10.14
N VAL A 155 -2.61 23.63 10.71
CA VAL A 155 -3.58 22.61 10.29
C VAL A 155 -4.88 22.82 11.06
N THR A 156 -5.97 23.03 10.34
CA THR A 156 -7.31 23.03 10.91
C THR A 156 -7.95 21.69 10.61
N VAL A 157 -8.21 20.89 11.65
CA VAL A 157 -8.91 19.62 11.51
C VAL A 157 -10.40 19.87 11.76
N THR A 158 -11.22 19.44 10.81
CA THR A 158 -12.68 19.52 10.92
C THR A 158 -13.26 18.11 10.83
N PRO A 159 -14.28 17.77 11.63
CA PRO A 159 -15.01 16.53 11.45
C PRO A 159 -15.66 16.49 10.07
N ARG A 160 -15.65 15.33 9.43
CA ARG A 160 -16.41 15.07 8.20
C ARG A 160 -17.10 13.72 8.31
N THR A 161 -18.27 13.62 7.70
CA THR A 161 -18.99 12.34 7.56
C THR A 161 -18.31 11.51 6.48
N ILE A 162 -18.11 10.22 6.77
CA ILE A 162 -17.65 9.25 5.78
C ILE A 162 -18.89 8.53 5.23
N GLU A 163 -19.05 8.53 3.92
CA GLU A 163 -20.16 7.88 3.24
C GLU A 163 -19.63 6.78 2.31
N MET A 164 -20.35 5.67 2.25
CA MET A 164 -20.05 4.56 1.34
C MET A 164 -21.25 4.36 0.40
N PRO A 165 -21.17 4.83 -0.86
CA PRO A 165 -22.18 4.53 -1.86
C PRO A 165 -22.38 3.02 -1.99
N ILE A 166 -23.65 2.58 -1.94
CA ILE A 166 -24.01 1.17 -2.05
C ILE A 166 -25.23 1.02 -2.95
N ASP A 167 -25.08 0.24 -4.02
CA ASP A 167 -26.18 -0.34 -4.75
C ASP A 167 -26.26 -1.82 -4.39
N ALA A 168 -27.28 -2.17 -3.62
CA ALA A 168 -27.46 -3.54 -3.15
C ALA A 168 -27.60 -4.54 -4.29
N GLY A 169 -27.89 -4.12 -5.54
CA GLY A 169 -27.93 -4.93 -6.76
C GLY A 169 -26.60 -5.10 -7.48
N HIS A 170 -25.64 -4.20 -7.23
CA HIS A 170 -24.43 -3.98 -8.01
C HIS A 170 -23.26 -3.61 -7.09
N LEU A 171 -22.81 -4.57 -6.29
CA LEU A 171 -21.77 -4.34 -5.29
C LEU A 171 -20.40 -4.22 -5.96
N VAL A 172 -19.58 -3.28 -5.50
CA VAL A 172 -18.20 -3.12 -5.95
C VAL A 172 -17.25 -3.68 -4.90
N GLY A 173 -16.33 -4.54 -5.32
CA GLY A 173 -15.27 -5.07 -4.47
C GLY A 173 -13.89 -4.77 -5.04
N ILE A 174 -12.89 -4.82 -4.18
CA ILE A 174 -11.49 -4.68 -4.56
C ILE A 174 -10.66 -5.78 -3.93
N GLU A 175 -9.71 -6.32 -4.68
CA GLU A 175 -8.70 -7.23 -4.13
C GLU A 175 -7.73 -6.45 -3.24
N TRP A 176 -7.38 -7.06 -2.09
CA TRP A 176 -6.60 -6.44 -1.05
C TRP A 176 -5.62 -7.43 -0.43
N GLU A 177 -4.38 -6.96 -0.28
CA GLU A 177 -3.23 -7.76 0.06
C GLU A 177 -2.81 -7.57 1.54
N PRO A 178 -2.98 -8.59 2.42
CA PRO A 178 -2.62 -8.52 3.85
C PRO A 178 -1.18 -8.97 4.17
N TRP A 179 -0.36 -9.22 3.15
CA TRP A 179 0.89 -10.00 3.23
C TRP A 179 2.20 -9.18 3.27
N PHE A 180 2.14 -7.86 3.48
CA PHE A 180 3.34 -7.09 3.86
C PHE A 180 3.67 -7.35 5.32
N THR A 181 4.25 -8.52 5.60
CA THR A 181 4.59 -9.01 6.93
C THR A 181 5.98 -9.66 6.90
N PRO A 182 6.65 -9.85 8.06
CA PRO A 182 8.04 -10.26 8.11
C PRO A 182 8.40 -11.57 7.40
N LEU A 183 7.50 -12.58 7.39
CA LEU A 183 7.72 -13.91 6.80
C LEU A 183 7.10 -14.08 5.41
N ASN A 184 6.29 -13.14 4.94
CA ASN A 184 5.74 -13.13 3.58
C ASN A 184 6.64 -12.27 2.68
N ILE A 185 6.16 -11.08 2.32
CA ILE A 185 6.79 -10.17 1.36
C ILE A 185 7.15 -8.86 2.05
N ARG A 186 8.22 -8.23 1.59
CA ARG A 186 8.50 -6.82 1.91
C ARG A 186 8.59 -6.00 0.62
N TRP A 187 8.84 -4.72 0.80
CA TRP A 187 8.78 -3.68 -0.23
C TRP A 187 9.99 -3.65 -1.20
N GLN A 188 10.83 -4.69 -1.25
CA GLN A 188 12.12 -4.63 -1.98
C GLN A 188 11.97 -4.48 -3.49
N THR A 189 10.88 -4.99 -4.07
CA THR A 189 10.60 -4.90 -5.51
C THR A 189 9.46 -3.94 -5.84
N ALA A 190 9.00 -3.17 -4.86
CA ALA A 190 7.90 -2.22 -5.03
C ALA A 190 8.23 -1.20 -6.12
N GLN A 191 7.34 -1.08 -7.09
CA GLN A 191 7.38 -0.13 -8.20
C GLN A 191 7.05 1.30 -7.77
N GLY A 192 6.44 1.49 -6.60
CA GLY A 192 6.11 2.80 -6.06
C GLY A 192 6.16 2.78 -4.53
N GLN A 193 6.41 3.95 -3.94
CA GLN A 193 6.30 4.11 -2.49
C GLN A 193 4.88 4.57 -2.14
N PRO A 194 4.08 3.81 -1.37
CA PRO A 194 2.78 4.30 -0.90
C PRO A 194 2.90 5.64 -0.19
N VAL A 195 1.88 6.51 -0.33
CA VAL A 195 1.89 7.82 0.35
C VAL A 195 1.87 7.70 1.88
N VAL A 196 1.40 6.55 2.40
CA VAL A 196 1.43 6.18 3.82
C VAL A 196 2.73 5.49 4.25
N GLY A 197 3.71 5.38 3.34
CA GLY A 197 5.01 4.76 3.58
C GLY A 197 5.03 3.25 3.31
N TYR A 198 6.20 2.63 3.47
CA TYR A 198 6.34 1.18 3.44
C TYR A 198 5.86 0.60 4.77
N TYR A 199 4.61 0.16 4.79
CA TYR A 199 3.94 -0.25 6.03
C TYR A 199 4.04 -1.76 6.29
N ASP A 200 3.80 -2.11 7.55
CA ASP A 200 3.48 -3.47 7.98
C ASP A 200 1.96 -3.64 7.95
N SER A 201 1.46 -4.77 7.44
CA SER A 201 0.03 -5.08 7.33
C SER A 201 -0.67 -5.22 8.69
N TYR A 202 0.05 -5.19 9.81
CA TYR A 202 -0.49 -5.08 11.17
C TYR A 202 -0.77 -3.64 11.62
N ASN A 203 -0.38 -2.63 10.84
CA ASN A 203 -0.56 -1.23 11.19
C ASN A 203 -2.03 -0.80 11.06
N ARG A 204 -2.69 -0.59 12.21
CA ARG A 204 -4.10 -0.21 12.28
C ARG A 204 -4.39 1.18 11.71
N ASP A 205 -3.45 2.10 11.75
CA ASP A 205 -3.63 3.45 11.18
C ASP A 205 -3.68 3.38 9.65
N VAL A 206 -2.84 2.52 9.05
CA VAL A 206 -2.86 2.25 7.61
C VAL A 206 -4.15 1.54 7.21
N ILE A 207 -4.55 0.48 7.94
CA ILE A 207 -5.82 -0.23 7.71
C ILE A 207 -7.01 0.73 7.79
N ARG A 208 -7.01 1.62 8.78
CA ARG A 208 -8.04 2.66 8.93
C ARG A 208 -8.04 3.62 7.74
N GLN A 209 -6.89 4.06 7.27
CA GLN A 209 -6.79 4.95 6.12
C GLN A 209 -7.25 4.26 4.82
N HIS A 210 -6.87 3.00 4.60
CA HIS A 210 -7.38 2.18 3.48
C HIS A 210 -8.90 2.08 3.54
N CYS A 211 -9.47 1.74 4.71
CA CYS A 211 -10.90 1.66 4.91
C CYS A 211 -11.62 2.96 4.50
N ILE A 212 -11.11 4.10 4.93
CA ILE A 212 -11.71 5.40 4.63
C ILE A 212 -11.66 5.68 3.13
N TRP A 213 -10.51 5.50 2.48
CA TRP A 213 -10.37 5.70 1.04
C TRP A 213 -11.28 4.77 0.22
N MET A 214 -11.33 3.50 0.59
CA MET A 214 -12.16 2.50 -0.09
C MET A 214 -13.64 2.77 0.11
N ALA A 215 -14.09 3.05 1.35
CA ALA A 215 -15.48 3.38 1.64
C ALA A 215 -15.95 4.58 0.82
N GLU A 216 -15.17 5.67 0.80
CA GLU A 216 -15.54 6.88 0.06
C GLU A 216 -15.44 6.76 -1.46
N ALA A 217 -14.60 5.84 -1.95
CA ALA A 217 -14.58 5.47 -3.34
C ALA A 217 -15.81 4.64 -3.75
N GLY A 218 -16.56 4.08 -2.79
CA GLY A 218 -17.71 3.21 -3.03
C GLY A 218 -17.36 1.73 -3.13
N ILE A 219 -16.24 1.30 -2.56
CA ILE A 219 -15.92 -0.12 -2.38
C ILE A 219 -16.79 -0.67 -1.25
N ASN A 220 -17.60 -1.68 -1.57
CA ASN A 220 -18.51 -2.32 -0.62
C ASN A 220 -17.91 -3.56 0.04
N PHE A 221 -16.95 -4.22 -0.61
CA PHE A 221 -16.29 -5.38 -0.02
C PHE A 221 -14.80 -5.52 -0.42
N LEU A 222 -14.02 -6.16 0.44
CA LEU A 222 -12.65 -6.57 0.15
C LEU A 222 -12.62 -8.03 -0.26
N VAL A 223 -11.84 -8.36 -1.28
CA VAL A 223 -11.41 -9.72 -1.59
C VAL A 223 -10.01 -9.88 -1.00
N VAL A 224 -9.94 -10.49 0.18
CA VAL A 224 -8.69 -10.60 0.96
C VAL A 224 -7.86 -11.75 0.40
N ASP A 225 -6.69 -11.42 -0.16
CA ASP A 225 -5.84 -12.36 -0.88
C ASP A 225 -5.13 -13.36 0.05
N TRP A 226 -5.52 -14.63 -0.07
CA TRP A 226 -4.88 -15.80 0.54
C TRP A 226 -4.52 -16.85 -0.54
N THR A 227 -4.29 -16.43 -1.79
CA THR A 227 -4.12 -17.29 -2.96
C THR A 227 -2.87 -18.18 -2.92
N ASN A 228 -1.88 -17.81 -2.11
CA ASN A 228 -0.59 -18.52 -2.00
C ASN A 228 -0.42 -19.28 -0.67
N ASN A 229 -1.45 -19.27 0.18
CA ASN A 229 -1.34 -19.70 1.58
C ASN A 229 -1.10 -21.21 1.77
N LEU A 230 -1.50 -22.07 0.83
CA LEU A 230 -1.45 -23.53 0.98
C LEU A 230 -0.64 -24.25 -0.11
N TRP A 231 0.29 -23.57 -0.78
CA TRP A 231 1.08 -24.20 -1.83
C TRP A 231 1.73 -25.53 -1.41
N GLY A 232 1.38 -26.60 -2.14
CA GLY A 232 1.89 -27.96 -1.96
C GLY A 232 1.43 -28.67 -0.67
N LYS A 233 0.51 -28.09 0.10
CA LYS A 233 0.04 -28.66 1.38
C LYS A 233 -1.07 -29.68 1.16
N GLN A 234 -1.08 -30.73 1.95
CA GLN A 234 -2.10 -31.78 1.91
C GLN A 234 -3.20 -31.59 2.96
N SER A 235 -2.93 -30.78 3.98
CA SER A 235 -3.83 -30.46 5.10
C SER A 235 -3.60 -29.04 5.61
N TRP A 236 -4.63 -28.43 6.22
CA TRP A 236 -4.53 -27.12 6.87
C TRP A 236 -3.49 -27.08 8.01
N GLU A 237 -3.23 -28.22 8.66
CA GLU A 237 -2.25 -28.32 9.74
C GLU A 237 -0.79 -28.28 9.25
N GLU A 238 -0.57 -28.44 7.94
CA GLU A 238 0.76 -28.36 7.32
C GLU A 238 1.13 -26.95 6.87
N ARG A 239 0.25 -25.96 7.12
CA ARG A 239 0.47 -24.56 6.73
C ARG A 239 1.77 -24.02 7.34
N ASN A 240 2.42 -23.13 6.61
CA ASN A 240 3.68 -22.54 7.05
C ASN A 240 3.42 -21.38 8.03
N PRO A 241 4.44 -20.95 8.80
CA PRO A 241 4.32 -19.82 9.72
C PRO A 241 3.92 -18.48 9.08
N ASP A 242 4.26 -18.24 7.81
CA ASP A 242 3.81 -17.06 7.04
C ASP A 242 2.28 -17.00 6.90
N VAL A 243 1.59 -18.14 6.92
CA VAL A 243 0.12 -18.21 6.91
C VAL A 243 -0.47 -17.74 8.24
N ASP A 244 0.20 -18.00 9.35
CA ASP A 244 -0.22 -17.48 10.66
C ASP A 244 -0.09 -15.94 10.72
N GLU A 245 0.86 -15.36 9.96
CA GLU A 245 0.95 -13.90 9.77
C GLU A 245 -0.23 -13.36 8.95
N LEU A 246 -0.64 -14.03 7.87
CA LEU A 246 -1.83 -13.65 7.08
C LEU A 246 -3.11 -13.71 7.92
N ILE A 247 -3.26 -14.77 8.73
CA ILE A 247 -4.35 -14.91 9.69
C ILE A 247 -4.38 -13.72 10.65
N LYS A 248 -3.21 -13.35 11.19
CA LYS A 248 -3.08 -12.23 12.12
C LYS A 248 -3.43 -10.90 11.45
N ALA A 249 -2.93 -10.62 10.26
CA ALA A 249 -3.24 -9.39 9.52
C ALA A 249 -4.75 -9.28 9.21
N THR A 250 -5.36 -10.39 8.78
CA THR A 250 -6.80 -10.47 8.53
C THR A 250 -7.62 -10.24 9.81
N ARG A 251 -7.22 -10.84 10.94
CA ARG A 251 -7.86 -10.61 12.25
C ARG A 251 -7.73 -9.16 12.70
N ILE A 252 -6.55 -8.56 12.59
CA ILE A 252 -6.34 -7.14 12.94
C ILE A 252 -7.23 -6.23 12.10
N THR A 253 -7.43 -6.56 10.82
CA THR A 253 -8.35 -5.85 9.93
C THR A 253 -9.80 -5.94 10.43
N LEU A 254 -10.28 -7.15 10.75
CA LEU A 254 -11.62 -7.36 11.32
C LEU A 254 -11.82 -6.59 12.64
N GLU A 255 -10.85 -6.64 13.56
CA GLU A 255 -10.88 -5.89 14.81
C GLU A 255 -10.95 -4.37 14.57
N THR A 256 -10.14 -3.88 13.62
CA THR A 256 -10.11 -2.45 13.25
C THR A 256 -11.45 -2.04 12.63
N TYR A 257 -12.03 -2.86 11.76
CA TYR A 257 -13.30 -2.59 11.09
C TYR A 257 -14.48 -2.66 12.06
N ALA A 258 -14.45 -3.59 13.02
CA ALA A 258 -15.43 -3.63 14.11
C ALA A 258 -15.37 -2.36 14.97
N GLN A 259 -14.17 -1.84 15.24
CA GLN A 259 -13.98 -0.58 15.96
C GLN A 259 -14.47 0.63 15.15
N LEU A 260 -14.13 0.70 13.86
CA LEU A 260 -14.62 1.75 12.95
C LEU A 260 -16.15 1.77 12.84
N SER A 261 -16.76 0.59 12.75
CA SER A 261 -18.22 0.46 12.72
C SER A 261 -18.88 1.00 13.99
N LYS A 262 -18.27 0.74 15.17
CA LYS A 262 -18.74 1.30 16.46
C LYS A 262 -18.59 2.83 16.53
N GLU A 263 -17.61 3.39 15.81
CA GLU A 263 -17.41 4.84 15.66
C GLU A 263 -18.36 5.47 14.62
N GLY A 264 -19.20 4.67 13.96
CA GLY A 264 -20.13 5.13 12.93
C GLY A 264 -19.49 5.34 11.55
N ILE A 265 -18.28 4.82 11.33
CA ILE A 265 -17.62 4.85 10.02
C ILE A 265 -18.07 3.61 9.23
N PRO A 266 -18.65 3.76 8.03
CA PRO A 266 -18.99 2.62 7.19
C PRO A 266 -17.70 1.90 6.77
N VAL A 267 -17.74 0.57 6.78
CA VAL A 267 -16.60 -0.28 6.41
C VAL A 267 -16.99 -1.20 5.25
N PRO A 268 -16.09 -1.45 4.28
CA PRO A 268 -16.26 -2.55 3.35
C PRO A 268 -16.31 -3.88 4.10
N VAL A 269 -17.23 -4.77 3.75
CA VAL A 269 -17.27 -6.14 4.31
C VAL A 269 -16.22 -7.03 3.65
N LEU A 270 -15.89 -8.18 4.23
CA LEU A 270 -14.81 -9.05 3.77
C LEU A 270 -15.36 -10.29 3.05
N CYS A 271 -14.61 -10.71 2.03
CA CYS A 271 -14.66 -12.01 1.38
C CYS A 271 -13.21 -12.53 1.30
N LEU A 272 -12.97 -13.80 1.62
CA LEU A 272 -11.62 -14.38 1.52
C LEU A 272 -11.39 -15.00 0.14
N LEU A 273 -10.14 -14.94 -0.34
CA LEU A 273 -9.67 -15.57 -1.56
C LEU A 273 -8.60 -16.65 -1.28
N PRO A 274 -8.96 -17.83 -0.73
CA PRO A 274 -8.03 -18.94 -0.55
C PRO A 274 -7.54 -19.55 -1.87
N GLY A 275 -6.29 -20.01 -1.89
CA GLY A 275 -5.65 -20.65 -3.03
C GLY A 275 -5.79 -22.16 -3.10
N LEU A 276 -6.31 -22.67 -4.23
CA LEU A 276 -6.28 -24.09 -4.59
C LEU A 276 -5.17 -24.40 -5.60
N ASP A 277 -5.13 -23.64 -6.69
CA ASP A 277 -4.23 -23.87 -7.84
C ASP A 277 -3.69 -22.54 -8.38
N ASN A 278 -2.72 -21.97 -7.66
CA ASN A 278 -1.99 -20.74 -8.04
C ASN A 278 -0.46 -20.97 -8.12
N GLY A 279 -0.03 -22.22 -8.28
CA GLY A 279 1.35 -22.66 -8.05
C GLY A 279 1.36 -24.16 -7.79
N PRO A 280 2.20 -24.68 -6.87
CA PRO A 280 2.04 -26.05 -6.37
C PRO A 280 0.64 -26.22 -5.76
N HIS A 281 -0.22 -27.02 -6.39
CA HIS A 281 -1.60 -27.18 -5.95
C HIS A 281 -1.71 -27.77 -4.54
N THR A 282 -2.77 -27.38 -3.83
CA THR A 282 -3.21 -28.02 -2.58
C THR A 282 -4.36 -29.01 -2.84
N THR A 283 -4.89 -29.63 -1.78
CA THR A 283 -5.98 -30.61 -1.85
C THR A 283 -7.32 -29.99 -1.46
N MET A 284 -8.42 -30.57 -1.94
CA MET A 284 -9.77 -30.22 -1.48
C MET A 284 -9.96 -30.49 0.01
N LYS A 285 -9.27 -31.50 0.56
CA LYS A 285 -9.22 -31.76 2.00
C LYS A 285 -8.66 -30.54 2.76
N ALA A 286 -7.52 -30.02 2.34
CA ALA A 286 -6.89 -28.86 2.97
C ALA A 286 -7.78 -27.61 2.88
N ILE A 287 -8.42 -27.39 1.72
CA ILE A 287 -9.42 -26.32 1.56
C ILE A 287 -10.59 -26.51 2.54
N ASN A 288 -11.19 -27.69 2.61
CA ASN A 288 -12.30 -27.96 3.53
C ASN A 288 -11.92 -27.75 5.00
N GLU A 289 -10.71 -28.16 5.40
CA GLU A 289 -10.17 -27.91 6.75
C GLU A 289 -9.96 -26.41 7.01
N GLN A 290 -9.37 -25.69 6.05
CA GLN A 290 -9.19 -24.25 6.12
C GLN A 290 -10.54 -23.52 6.26
N LEU A 291 -11.54 -23.84 5.43
CA LEU A 291 -12.83 -23.16 5.47
C LEU A 291 -13.54 -23.37 6.81
N ARG A 292 -13.49 -24.59 7.36
CA ARG A 292 -13.99 -24.87 8.71
C ARG A 292 -13.29 -24.03 9.76
N TRP A 293 -11.96 -23.92 9.69
CA TRP A 293 -11.17 -23.09 10.61
C TRP A 293 -11.53 -21.60 10.48
N VAL A 294 -11.61 -21.07 9.25
CA VAL A 294 -11.97 -19.67 8.96
C VAL A 294 -13.36 -19.36 9.53
N TYR A 295 -14.33 -20.24 9.30
CA TYR A 295 -15.67 -20.05 9.83
C TYR A 295 -15.67 -19.93 11.36
N GLU A 296 -15.07 -20.90 12.05
CA GLU A 296 -15.06 -20.94 13.51
C GLU A 296 -14.29 -19.78 14.14
N ASN A 297 -13.20 -19.32 13.51
CA ASN A 297 -12.26 -18.38 14.15
C ASN A 297 -12.38 -16.93 13.67
N LEU A 298 -12.95 -16.68 12.49
CA LEU A 298 -13.00 -15.36 11.87
C LEU A 298 -14.41 -14.93 11.45
N VAL A 299 -15.35 -15.86 11.19
CA VAL A 299 -16.72 -15.54 10.75
C VAL A 299 -17.73 -15.62 11.89
N LYS A 300 -17.74 -16.75 12.61
CA LYS A 300 -18.67 -17.05 13.69
C LYS A 300 -18.61 -16.10 14.89
N PRO A 301 -17.45 -15.54 15.30
CA PRO A 301 -17.41 -14.56 16.38
C PRO A 301 -18.39 -13.40 16.15
N GLU A 302 -19.23 -13.11 17.14
CA GLU A 302 -20.35 -12.16 17.02
C GLU A 302 -19.91 -10.77 16.55
N GLU A 303 -18.74 -10.32 17.02
CA GLU A 303 -18.13 -9.04 16.66
C GLU A 303 -17.67 -8.96 15.19
N PHE A 304 -17.39 -10.10 14.55
CA PHE A 304 -16.92 -10.15 13.15
C PHE A 304 -18.00 -10.57 12.18
N ARG A 305 -19.05 -11.29 12.63
CA ARG A 305 -20.12 -11.80 11.77
C ARG A 305 -20.73 -10.75 10.82
N PRO A 306 -20.99 -9.49 11.23
CA PRO A 306 -21.54 -8.46 10.35
C PRO A 306 -20.56 -7.96 9.29
N LEU A 307 -19.27 -8.27 9.44
CA LEU A 307 -18.19 -7.81 8.56
C LEU A 307 -17.91 -8.77 7.41
N TRP A 308 -18.72 -9.81 7.21
CA TRP A 308 -18.55 -10.76 6.11
C TRP A 308 -19.60 -10.54 5.03
N LEU A 309 -19.17 -10.54 3.77
CA LEU A 309 -20.05 -10.44 2.62
C LEU A 309 -20.96 -11.67 2.55
N GLU A 310 -22.27 -11.48 2.54
CA GLU A 310 -23.23 -12.56 2.36
C GLU A 310 -23.69 -12.69 0.90
N HIS A 311 -23.85 -13.93 0.45
CA HIS A 311 -24.47 -14.29 -0.82
C HIS A 311 -25.29 -15.58 -0.64
N PHE A 312 -26.50 -15.64 -1.19
CA PHE A 312 -27.45 -16.75 -0.98
C PHE A 312 -27.65 -17.15 0.50
N GLY A 313 -27.63 -16.16 1.40
CA GLY A 313 -27.89 -16.37 2.84
C GLY A 313 -26.75 -17.00 3.63
N LYS A 314 -25.55 -17.11 3.06
CA LYS A 314 -24.32 -17.55 3.73
C LYS A 314 -23.18 -16.57 3.43
N PRO A 315 -22.14 -16.52 4.28
CA PRO A 315 -20.90 -15.83 3.94
C PRO A 315 -20.34 -16.33 2.60
N LEU A 316 -19.86 -15.42 1.77
CA LEU A 316 -19.25 -15.70 0.48
C LEU A 316 -17.76 -16.04 0.67
N ILE A 317 -17.32 -17.09 -0.01
CA ILE A 317 -15.91 -17.41 -0.20
C ILE A 317 -15.66 -17.57 -1.70
N ILE A 318 -14.54 -17.03 -2.16
CA ILE A 318 -14.07 -17.20 -3.52
C ILE A 318 -12.81 -18.06 -3.46
N VAL A 319 -12.76 -19.22 -4.12
CA VAL A 319 -11.57 -20.08 -4.12
C VAL A 319 -10.83 -19.89 -5.43
N PHE A 320 -9.58 -19.42 -5.37
CA PHE A 320 -8.73 -19.26 -6.53
C PHE A 320 -8.24 -20.62 -7.03
N ASN A 321 -8.59 -20.97 -8.25
CA ASN A 321 -8.32 -22.25 -8.89
C ASN A 321 -7.86 -21.99 -10.32
N GLY A 322 -6.72 -21.32 -10.46
CA GLY A 322 -6.21 -20.64 -11.65
C GLY A 322 -6.54 -21.35 -12.96
N GLY A 323 -5.97 -22.53 -13.20
CA GLY A 323 -6.14 -23.31 -14.43
C GLY A 323 -7.47 -24.05 -14.57
N GLY A 324 -8.29 -24.08 -13.52
CA GLY A 324 -9.65 -24.59 -13.56
C GLY A 324 -9.86 -25.97 -12.96
N PRO A 325 -10.90 -26.71 -13.39
CA PRO A 325 -11.49 -27.78 -12.59
C PRO A 325 -10.63 -29.04 -12.44
N ARG A 326 -9.57 -29.20 -13.26
CA ARG A 326 -8.79 -30.44 -13.35
C ARG A 326 -8.20 -30.88 -12.02
N VAL A 327 -7.69 -29.94 -11.22
CA VAL A 327 -7.10 -30.23 -9.91
C VAL A 327 -8.11 -30.88 -8.96
N ARG A 328 -9.41 -30.64 -9.15
CA ARG A 328 -10.48 -31.16 -8.29
C ARG A 328 -10.98 -32.55 -8.71
N GLU A 329 -10.57 -33.04 -9.88
CA GLU A 329 -11.03 -34.33 -10.39
C GLU A 329 -10.62 -35.45 -9.41
N ASN A 330 -11.56 -36.34 -9.08
CA ASN A 330 -11.37 -37.44 -8.13
C ASN A 330 -11.04 -37.04 -6.68
N GLN A 331 -11.23 -35.77 -6.31
CA GLN A 331 -11.16 -35.32 -4.93
C GLN A 331 -12.56 -35.20 -4.30
N GLU A 332 -12.60 -35.06 -2.97
CA GLU A 332 -13.85 -34.72 -2.27
C GLU A 332 -14.36 -33.33 -2.72
N PRO A 333 -15.70 -33.12 -2.77
CA PRO A 333 -16.25 -31.81 -3.08
C PRO A 333 -15.91 -30.80 -1.97
N VAL A 334 -15.98 -29.51 -2.30
CA VAL A 334 -15.91 -28.45 -1.29
C VAL A 334 -17.14 -28.53 -0.38
N ASP A 335 -16.94 -28.38 0.93
CA ASP A 335 -18.03 -28.33 1.90
C ASP A 335 -18.72 -26.96 1.85
N GLU A 336 -19.87 -26.90 1.18
CA GLU A 336 -20.68 -25.70 1.05
C GLU A 336 -21.71 -25.53 2.18
N SER A 337 -21.63 -26.30 3.27
CA SER A 337 -22.59 -26.16 4.38
C SER A 337 -22.48 -24.81 5.10
N LEU A 338 -21.27 -24.25 5.19
CA LEU A 338 -20.97 -23.01 5.92
C LEU A 338 -20.88 -21.76 5.04
N PHE A 339 -20.52 -21.94 3.76
CA PHE A 339 -20.27 -20.84 2.82
C PHE A 339 -21.06 -21.00 1.53
N THR A 340 -21.38 -19.87 0.91
CA THR A 340 -21.59 -19.84 -0.54
C THR A 340 -20.22 -19.81 -1.19
N VAL A 341 -19.92 -20.79 -2.04
CA VAL A 341 -18.62 -20.91 -2.70
C VAL A 341 -18.71 -20.44 -4.15
N ARG A 342 -17.75 -19.62 -4.56
CA ARG A 342 -17.47 -19.28 -5.95
C ARG A 342 -16.05 -19.67 -6.31
N TRP A 343 -15.84 -19.98 -7.57
CA TRP A 343 -14.54 -20.37 -8.10
C TRP A 343 -13.98 -19.22 -8.91
N MET A 344 -12.72 -18.88 -8.71
CA MET A 344 -12.02 -17.87 -9.48
C MET A 344 -10.93 -18.54 -10.32
N SER A 345 -10.81 -18.16 -11.59
CA SER A 345 -9.71 -18.55 -12.46
C SER A 345 -8.71 -17.41 -12.59
N SER A 346 -7.60 -17.68 -13.28
CA SER A 346 -6.77 -16.61 -13.85
C SER A 346 -7.52 -15.93 -15.01
N GLN A 347 -6.83 -15.59 -16.10
CA GLN A 347 -7.38 -14.75 -17.17
C GLN A 347 -8.36 -15.49 -18.07
N MET A 348 -9.59 -15.00 -18.19
CA MET A 348 -10.69 -15.73 -18.83
C MET A 348 -10.60 -15.82 -20.33
N GLN A 349 -9.91 -14.87 -20.97
CA GLN A 349 -9.66 -14.94 -22.41
C GLN A 349 -8.79 -16.15 -22.77
N ALA A 350 -7.94 -16.59 -21.83
CA ALA A 350 -7.10 -17.77 -21.98
C ALA A 350 -7.81 -19.04 -21.48
N THR A 351 -8.44 -19.00 -20.29
CA THR A 351 -9.01 -20.21 -19.66
C THR A 351 -10.41 -20.57 -20.17
N ARG A 352 -11.17 -19.61 -20.69
CA ARG A 352 -12.59 -19.73 -21.06
C ARG A 352 -13.51 -20.18 -19.91
N LEU A 353 -13.06 -20.06 -18.65
CA LEU A 353 -13.82 -20.60 -17.51
C LEU A 353 -15.03 -19.76 -17.09
N HIS A 354 -15.20 -18.54 -17.63
CA HIS A 354 -16.45 -17.78 -17.52
C HIS A 354 -17.67 -18.57 -18.02
N GLU A 355 -17.49 -19.43 -19.03
CA GLU A 355 -18.53 -20.32 -19.56
C GLU A 355 -18.97 -21.38 -18.53
N LYS A 356 -18.17 -21.60 -17.49
CA LYS A 356 -18.42 -22.53 -16.38
C LYS A 356 -18.77 -21.81 -15.07
N GLY A 357 -19.05 -20.50 -15.13
CA GLY A 357 -19.40 -19.69 -13.96
C GLY A 357 -18.22 -19.38 -13.03
N TYR A 358 -16.98 -19.56 -13.47
CA TYR A 358 -15.84 -19.04 -12.71
C TYR A 358 -15.81 -17.52 -12.79
N TRP A 359 -15.32 -16.88 -11.75
CA TRP A 359 -14.97 -15.46 -11.69
C TRP A 359 -13.51 -15.28 -12.13
N SER A 360 -13.09 -14.07 -12.50
CA SER A 360 -11.72 -13.76 -12.96
C SER A 360 -10.92 -13.06 -11.87
N TRP A 361 -9.66 -13.43 -11.70
CA TRP A 361 -8.71 -12.61 -10.94
C TRP A 361 -8.35 -11.33 -11.70
N MET A 362 -7.97 -11.48 -12.97
CA MET A 362 -7.73 -10.38 -13.89
C MET A 362 -7.96 -10.90 -15.31
N ASP A 363 -8.48 -10.07 -16.21
CA ASP A 363 -8.52 -10.37 -17.63
C ASP A 363 -7.45 -9.56 -18.39
N GLY A 364 -6.76 -10.21 -19.32
CA GLY A 364 -5.70 -9.61 -20.14
C GLY A 364 -6.23 -8.93 -21.40
N VAL A 365 -7.43 -8.33 -21.33
CA VAL A 365 -8.12 -7.70 -22.47
C VAL A 365 -8.89 -6.44 -22.02
N SER A 366 -9.01 -5.46 -22.92
CA SER A 366 -9.76 -4.21 -22.64
C SER A 366 -11.29 -4.39 -22.59
N ASP A 367 -11.83 -5.51 -23.09
CA ASP A 367 -13.24 -5.89 -22.97
C ASP A 367 -13.32 -7.18 -22.14
N PRO A 368 -13.31 -7.07 -20.79
CA PRO A 368 -13.28 -8.22 -19.89
C PRO A 368 -14.53 -9.09 -20.00
N LEU A 369 -14.41 -10.37 -19.63
CA LEU A 369 -15.43 -11.39 -19.86
C LEU A 369 -16.29 -11.57 -18.60
N PRO A 370 -17.59 -11.23 -18.62
CA PRO A 370 -18.45 -11.46 -17.46
C PRO A 370 -18.71 -12.95 -17.22
N ALA A 371 -18.71 -13.34 -15.95
CA ALA A 371 -19.23 -14.61 -15.48
C ALA A 371 -20.75 -14.51 -15.32
N TYR A 372 -21.51 -15.45 -15.89
CA TYR A 372 -22.97 -15.48 -15.77
C TYR A 372 -23.44 -16.52 -14.77
N PHE A 373 -24.45 -16.16 -13.98
CA PHE A 373 -25.23 -17.07 -13.14
C PHE A 373 -26.72 -16.84 -13.42
N ASP A 374 -27.46 -17.90 -13.70
CA ASP A 374 -28.89 -17.84 -14.02
C ASP A 374 -29.25 -16.80 -15.10
N GLY A 375 -28.43 -16.75 -16.16
CA GLY A 375 -28.62 -15.85 -17.31
C GLY A 375 -28.32 -14.37 -17.05
N LYS A 376 -27.76 -14.01 -15.89
CA LYS A 376 -27.37 -12.63 -15.54
C LYS A 376 -25.88 -12.54 -15.24
N ALA A 377 -25.27 -11.40 -15.55
CA ALA A 377 -23.88 -11.15 -15.19
C ALA A 377 -23.75 -11.16 -13.66
N GLU A 378 -23.08 -12.18 -13.12
CA GLU A 378 -22.84 -12.33 -11.69
C GLU A 378 -21.58 -11.59 -11.28
N ALA A 379 -20.48 -11.81 -12.00
CA ALA A 379 -19.19 -11.19 -11.69
C ALA A 379 -18.48 -10.69 -12.94
N LEU A 380 -17.73 -9.61 -12.80
CA LEU A 380 -16.85 -9.07 -13.82
C LEU A 380 -15.65 -8.43 -13.11
N THR A 381 -14.44 -8.61 -13.62
CA THR A 381 -13.25 -7.96 -13.09
C THR A 381 -12.75 -6.88 -14.04
N VAL A 382 -12.46 -5.70 -13.50
CA VAL A 382 -11.86 -4.57 -14.21
C VAL A 382 -10.53 -4.21 -13.56
N THR A 383 -9.62 -3.65 -14.34
CA THR A 383 -8.24 -3.40 -13.90
C THR A 383 -7.68 -2.13 -14.53
N PRO A 384 -6.81 -1.37 -13.83
CA PRO A 384 -6.19 -0.18 -14.39
C PRO A 384 -5.06 -0.49 -15.38
N ALA A 385 -4.52 -1.70 -15.38
CA ALA A 385 -3.52 -2.20 -16.32
C ALA A 385 -3.53 -3.73 -16.33
N PHE A 386 -3.12 -4.38 -17.42
CA PHE A 386 -3.02 -5.83 -17.45
C PHE A 386 -1.83 -6.31 -18.26
N PHE A 387 -1.30 -7.46 -17.90
CA PHE A 387 -0.38 -8.22 -18.74
C PHE A 387 -1.12 -9.29 -19.54
N GLY A 388 -0.56 -9.67 -20.69
CA GLY A 388 -0.99 -10.87 -21.43
C GLY A 388 -0.17 -12.10 -21.09
N ASP A 389 -0.34 -13.20 -21.83
CA ASP A 389 0.25 -14.52 -21.53
C ASP A 389 1.78 -14.55 -21.30
N GLY A 390 2.53 -13.56 -21.80
CA GLY A 390 3.97 -13.45 -21.58
C GLY A 390 4.40 -12.46 -20.48
N GLY A 391 3.46 -11.86 -19.76
CA GLY A 391 3.75 -10.87 -18.73
C GLY A 391 3.85 -9.44 -19.25
N TRP A 392 4.34 -8.55 -18.39
CA TRP A 392 4.34 -7.10 -18.59
C TRP A 392 5.17 -6.61 -19.79
N LEU A 393 6.16 -7.38 -20.22
CA LEU A 393 7.06 -7.01 -21.33
C LEU A 393 6.57 -7.48 -22.71
N TYR A 394 5.39 -8.11 -22.78
CA TYR A 394 4.87 -8.67 -24.03
C TYR A 394 3.88 -7.73 -24.72
N PRO A 395 3.74 -7.80 -26.07
CA PRO A 395 2.93 -6.86 -26.84
C PRO A 395 1.44 -6.80 -26.46
N GLN A 396 0.92 -7.84 -25.82
CA GLN A 396 -0.46 -7.90 -25.35
C GLN A 396 -0.69 -7.12 -24.06
N ALA A 397 0.37 -6.79 -23.30
CA ALA A 397 0.24 -5.98 -22.10
C ALA A 397 -0.32 -4.60 -22.44
N ARG A 398 -1.15 -4.08 -21.54
CA ARG A 398 -1.64 -2.71 -21.59
C ARG A 398 -1.37 -2.09 -20.24
N GLY A 399 -0.41 -1.16 -20.24
CA GLY A 399 -0.13 -0.35 -19.06
C GLY A 399 -1.28 0.59 -18.73
N ARG A 400 -1.07 1.36 -17.69
CA ARG A 400 -1.97 2.39 -17.13
C ARG A 400 -2.49 3.41 -18.14
N ARG A 401 -1.65 3.82 -19.12
CA ARG A 401 -2.02 4.67 -20.27
C ARG A 401 -2.81 5.93 -19.85
N GLY A 402 -2.35 6.64 -18.82
CA GLY A 402 -3.04 7.84 -18.30
C GLY A 402 -4.46 7.59 -17.81
N GLY A 403 -4.78 6.37 -17.37
CA GLY A 403 -6.12 5.93 -16.96
C GLY A 403 -6.96 5.33 -18.09
N ALA A 404 -6.50 5.37 -19.34
CA ALA A 404 -7.27 4.89 -20.49
C ALA A 404 -7.63 3.40 -20.38
N THR A 405 -6.69 2.56 -19.94
CA THR A 405 -6.93 1.12 -19.79
C THR A 405 -8.01 0.84 -18.73
N PHE A 406 -7.99 1.57 -17.61
CA PHE A 406 -9.04 1.43 -16.60
C PHE A 406 -10.41 1.84 -17.13
N MET A 407 -10.48 2.98 -17.84
CA MET A 407 -11.71 3.46 -18.45
C MET A 407 -12.24 2.48 -19.51
N GLU A 408 -11.36 1.89 -20.31
CA GLU A 408 -11.72 0.90 -21.34
C GLU A 408 -12.35 -0.34 -20.71
N THR A 409 -11.72 -0.94 -19.69
CA THR A 409 -12.28 -2.12 -18.99
C THR A 409 -13.60 -1.80 -18.28
N PHE A 410 -13.73 -0.61 -17.69
CA PHE A 410 -14.97 -0.15 -17.06
C PHE A 410 -16.15 0.03 -18.01
N LYS A 411 -15.93 0.23 -19.32
CA LYS A 411 -17.04 0.31 -20.30
C LYS A 411 -17.86 -0.98 -20.30
N THR A 412 -17.21 -2.12 -20.09
CA THR A 412 -17.89 -3.41 -19.97
C THR A 412 -18.70 -3.50 -18.69
N ALA A 413 -18.18 -2.97 -17.57
CA ALA A 413 -18.97 -2.85 -16.34
C ALA A 413 -20.23 -1.99 -16.54
N LEU A 414 -20.11 -0.85 -17.25
CA LEU A 414 -21.25 0.03 -17.62
C LEU A 414 -22.33 -0.70 -18.43
N ARG A 415 -21.90 -1.56 -19.35
CA ARG A 415 -22.79 -2.33 -20.23
C ARG A 415 -23.44 -3.52 -19.52
N GLU A 416 -22.66 -4.33 -18.82
CA GLU A 416 -23.09 -5.63 -18.30
C GLU A 416 -23.79 -5.56 -16.95
N ARG A 417 -23.48 -4.52 -16.13
CA ARG A 417 -24.08 -4.31 -14.80
C ARG A 417 -24.02 -5.59 -13.94
N PRO A 418 -22.83 -6.13 -13.65
CA PRO A 418 -22.71 -7.37 -12.88
C PRO A 418 -23.27 -7.20 -11.46
N ARG A 419 -23.64 -8.32 -10.82
CA ARG A 419 -23.98 -8.33 -9.39
C ARG A 419 -22.78 -7.93 -8.51
N PHE A 420 -21.60 -8.43 -8.85
CA PHE A 420 -20.33 -8.16 -8.21
C PHE A 420 -19.34 -7.61 -9.25
N LEU A 421 -19.03 -6.32 -9.17
CA LEU A 421 -17.91 -5.76 -9.91
C LEU A 421 -16.65 -5.89 -9.06
N LEU A 422 -15.64 -6.58 -9.56
CA LEU A 422 -14.34 -6.69 -8.90
C LEU A 422 -13.34 -5.72 -9.53
N ILE A 423 -12.54 -5.08 -8.69
CA ILE A 423 -11.41 -4.27 -9.11
C ILE A 423 -10.14 -5.00 -8.67
N ASN A 424 -9.27 -5.30 -9.62
CA ASN A 424 -7.96 -5.87 -9.36
C ASN A 424 -6.91 -4.79 -9.70
N GLN A 425 -6.21 -4.19 -8.73
CA GLN A 425 -6.25 -4.44 -7.26
C GLN A 425 -5.78 -3.23 -6.42
N TRP A 426 -5.81 -3.34 -5.08
CA TRP A 426 -5.41 -2.25 -4.19
C TRP A 426 -3.89 -2.11 -4.03
N ASN A 427 -3.17 -3.14 -3.54
CA ASN A 427 -1.81 -3.02 -3.02
C ASN A 427 -0.86 -4.23 -3.26
N GLU A 428 -0.88 -4.88 -4.43
CA GLU A 428 0.12 -5.87 -4.87
C GLU A 428 1.46 -5.23 -5.32
N PHE A 429 2.16 -4.58 -4.38
CA PHE A 429 3.49 -3.98 -4.59
C PHE A 429 4.65 -4.98 -4.64
N ALA A 430 4.41 -6.23 -5.05
CA ALA A 430 5.40 -7.30 -5.02
C ALA A 430 5.55 -7.96 -6.39
N GLY A 431 6.62 -7.58 -7.10
CA GLY A 431 6.97 -8.15 -8.40
C GLY A 431 8.24 -9.00 -8.35
N GLN A 432 8.54 -9.69 -9.46
CA GLN A 432 9.81 -10.42 -9.59
C GLN A 432 11.00 -9.44 -9.70
N PRO A 433 12.15 -9.68 -9.02
CA PRO A 433 13.34 -8.85 -9.13
C PRO A 433 14.03 -9.02 -10.50
N GLU A 434 15.02 -8.16 -10.80
CA GLU A 434 15.85 -8.31 -12.00
C GLU A 434 16.51 -9.69 -12.09
N GLY A 435 16.41 -10.32 -13.27
CA GLY A 435 16.80 -11.71 -13.50
C GLY A 435 15.89 -12.76 -12.85
N GLY A 436 14.87 -12.35 -12.11
CA GLY A 436 13.90 -13.20 -11.41
C GLY A 436 12.67 -13.60 -12.24
N GLY A 437 12.52 -13.10 -13.47
CA GLY A 437 11.38 -13.41 -14.34
C GLY A 437 11.24 -14.91 -14.63
N TYR A 438 10.06 -15.33 -15.09
CA TYR A 438 9.81 -16.71 -15.50
C TYR A 438 10.35 -17.01 -16.91
N GLY A 439 10.25 -18.29 -17.29
CA GLY A 439 10.66 -18.77 -18.61
C GLY A 439 12.18 -18.93 -18.78
N PRO A 440 12.63 -19.53 -19.90
CA PRO A 440 14.05 -19.77 -20.16
C PRO A 440 14.90 -18.50 -20.25
N LYS A 441 14.29 -17.39 -20.68
CA LYS A 441 14.94 -16.09 -20.85
C LYS A 441 14.90 -15.20 -19.61
N LYS A 442 14.12 -15.58 -18.58
CA LYS A 442 13.92 -14.77 -17.37
C LYS A 442 13.31 -13.39 -17.64
N ASP A 443 12.47 -13.28 -18.67
CA ASP A 443 11.87 -12.04 -19.18
C ASP A 443 10.34 -11.96 -18.99
N ILE A 444 9.74 -12.97 -18.35
CA ILE A 444 8.31 -12.99 -18.04
C ILE A 444 8.11 -12.44 -16.62
N PHE A 445 7.70 -11.17 -16.53
CA PHE A 445 7.35 -10.50 -15.28
C PHE A 445 5.83 -10.43 -15.15
N LEU A 446 5.31 -10.90 -14.02
CA LEU A 446 3.88 -10.92 -13.67
C LEU A 446 3.65 -9.96 -12.49
N ASP A 447 2.40 -9.87 -12.04
CA ASP A 447 1.94 -9.14 -10.84
C ASP A 447 2.28 -7.64 -10.91
N CYS A 448 3.53 -7.28 -10.61
CA CYS A 448 4.06 -5.94 -10.74
C CYS A 448 5.42 -5.88 -11.48
N TYR A 449 5.59 -4.89 -12.38
CA TYR A 449 6.87 -4.61 -13.03
C TYR A 449 7.40 -3.20 -12.72
N ASN A 450 6.65 -2.16 -13.10
CA ASN A 450 6.99 -0.74 -12.89
C ASN A 450 5.70 0.11 -12.77
N ILE A 451 5.79 1.43 -12.62
CA ILE A 451 4.61 2.30 -12.47
C ILE A 451 3.62 2.15 -13.64
N PRO A 452 4.03 2.30 -14.93
CA PRO A 452 3.11 2.09 -16.06
C PRO A 452 2.56 0.65 -16.16
N PHE A 453 3.34 -0.36 -15.78
CA PHE A 453 3.04 -1.79 -15.90
C PHE A 453 2.91 -2.44 -14.51
N SER A 454 1.83 -2.06 -13.84
CA SER A 454 1.32 -2.60 -12.57
C SER A 454 -0.16 -2.25 -12.46
N ASN A 455 -0.95 -3.01 -11.72
CA ASN A 455 -2.40 -2.87 -11.60
C ASN A 455 -2.88 -2.38 -10.21
N ASP A 456 -1.96 -1.99 -9.32
CA ASP A 456 -2.27 -1.43 -8.00
C ASP A 456 -2.96 -0.07 -8.06
N ILE A 457 -3.78 0.28 -7.07
CA ILE A 457 -4.52 1.55 -7.04
C ILE A 457 -4.12 2.43 -5.85
N GLU A 458 -3.56 1.84 -4.80
CA GLU A 458 -3.16 2.56 -3.60
C GLU A 458 -2.31 3.79 -3.98
N PRO A 459 -2.60 4.99 -3.43
CA PRO A 459 -1.83 6.18 -3.76
C PRO A 459 -0.35 6.02 -3.47
N VAL A 460 0.50 6.37 -4.44
CA VAL A 460 1.97 6.34 -4.31
C VAL A 460 2.58 7.72 -4.48
N SER A 461 3.73 7.96 -3.85
CA SER A 461 4.50 9.20 -3.97
C SER A 461 4.75 9.59 -5.43
N VAL A 462 4.55 10.87 -5.75
CA VAL A 462 4.76 11.42 -7.10
C VAL A 462 6.24 11.67 -7.42
N SER A 463 7.14 11.56 -6.43
CA SER A 463 8.54 11.96 -6.58
C SER A 463 9.55 10.96 -6.03
N SER A 464 9.12 9.98 -5.24
CA SER A 464 10.05 9.02 -4.62
C SER A 464 10.65 8.08 -5.66
N GLU A 465 11.89 7.68 -5.46
CA GLU A 465 12.49 6.58 -6.21
C GLU A 465 11.97 5.25 -5.66
N ALA A 466 11.76 4.31 -6.57
CA ALA A 466 11.27 2.96 -6.30
C ALA A 466 12.08 1.97 -7.15
N TYR A 467 11.77 0.67 -7.07
CA TYR A 467 12.67 -0.37 -7.60
C TYR A 467 13.01 -0.21 -9.09
N ARG A 468 11.98 -0.05 -9.95
CA ARG A 468 12.12 0.17 -11.41
C ARG A 468 11.48 1.47 -11.89
N SER A 469 11.28 2.43 -10.99
CA SER A 469 10.51 3.63 -11.32
C SER A 469 10.97 4.83 -10.50
N LYS A 470 10.74 6.00 -11.07
CA LYS A 470 10.96 7.28 -10.40
C LYS A 470 9.68 8.08 -10.40
N GLY A 471 9.22 8.44 -9.22
CA GLY A 471 7.89 9.01 -9.01
C GLY A 471 6.80 7.96 -9.10
N GLY A 472 5.56 8.43 -9.20
CA GLY A 472 4.39 7.58 -9.13
C GLY A 472 3.12 8.38 -9.38
N TYR A 473 1.97 7.72 -9.43
CA TYR A 473 0.73 8.33 -9.87
C TYR A 473 0.02 9.20 -8.81
N GLY A 474 0.51 9.26 -7.57
CA GLY A 474 -0.13 10.06 -6.54
C GLY A 474 -1.52 9.53 -6.21
N TYR A 475 -2.48 10.44 -6.07
CA TYR A 475 -3.90 10.11 -5.83
C TYR A 475 -4.70 9.81 -7.11
N PHE A 476 -4.07 9.83 -8.29
CA PHE A 476 -4.79 9.75 -9.57
C PHE A 476 -5.68 8.51 -9.69
N TYR A 477 -5.16 7.31 -9.38
CA TYR A 477 -5.94 6.08 -9.54
C TYR A 477 -7.00 5.90 -8.46
N LEU A 478 -6.78 6.39 -7.23
CA LEU A 478 -7.84 6.48 -6.22
C LEU A 478 -8.98 7.39 -6.71
N ASN A 479 -8.64 8.57 -7.21
CA ASN A 479 -9.61 9.53 -7.73
C ASN A 479 -10.35 9.01 -8.97
N LEU A 480 -9.62 8.34 -9.87
CA LEU A 480 -10.19 7.71 -11.06
C LEU A 480 -11.12 6.56 -10.70
N MET A 481 -10.73 5.68 -9.77
CA MET A 481 -11.57 4.62 -9.25
C MET A 481 -12.88 5.18 -8.67
N ARG A 482 -12.80 6.19 -7.80
CA ARG A 482 -13.97 6.88 -7.23
C ARG A 482 -14.87 7.46 -8.33
N ALA A 483 -14.28 8.09 -9.34
CA ALA A 483 -15.04 8.65 -10.45
C ALA A 483 -15.74 7.58 -11.29
N LEU A 484 -15.06 6.48 -11.61
CA LEU A 484 -15.59 5.36 -12.37
C LEU A 484 -16.73 4.65 -11.63
N ILE A 485 -16.60 4.45 -10.31
CA ILE A 485 -17.68 3.92 -9.45
C ILE A 485 -18.85 4.92 -9.38
N GLY A 486 -18.57 6.22 -9.34
CA GLY A 486 -19.59 7.26 -9.46
C GLY A 486 -20.42 7.11 -10.74
N LEU A 487 -19.75 6.99 -11.91
CA LEU A 487 -20.42 6.76 -13.19
C LEU A 487 -21.15 5.41 -13.23
N TYR A 488 -20.64 4.37 -12.54
CA TYR A 488 -21.33 3.08 -12.42
C TYR A 488 -22.71 3.27 -11.79
N HIS A 489 -22.80 3.93 -10.64
CA HIS A 489 -24.05 4.09 -9.92
C HIS A 489 -25.05 5.06 -10.59
N GLU A 490 -24.64 5.81 -11.60
CA GLU A 490 -25.52 6.64 -12.42
C GLU A 490 -26.25 5.77 -13.48
N LYS A 491 -27.58 5.88 -13.56
CA LYS A 491 -28.37 5.22 -14.61
C LYS A 491 -27.97 5.68 -16.02
N GLN A 492 -27.67 6.97 -16.14
CA GLN A 492 -27.18 7.62 -17.35
C GLN A 492 -26.10 8.61 -16.91
N PRO A 493 -24.81 8.30 -17.16
CA PRO A 493 -23.74 9.18 -16.74
C PRO A 493 -23.82 10.55 -17.41
N GLU A 494 -23.87 11.63 -16.61
CA GLU A 494 -23.85 13.01 -17.14
C GLU A 494 -22.44 13.61 -17.20
N SER A 495 -21.52 13.07 -16.40
CA SER A 495 -20.10 13.44 -16.45
C SER A 495 -19.36 12.64 -17.52
N THR A 496 -18.29 13.22 -18.06
CA THR A 496 -17.35 12.55 -18.97
C THR A 496 -15.95 12.53 -18.37
N LEU A 497 -15.36 11.35 -18.26
CA LEU A 497 -13.93 11.20 -18.00
C LEU A 497 -13.19 11.01 -19.31
N VAL A 498 -12.00 11.59 -19.43
CA VAL A 498 -11.18 11.60 -20.64
C VAL A 498 -9.77 11.16 -20.27
N ALA A 499 -9.12 10.38 -21.14
CA ALA A 499 -7.73 9.98 -20.98
C ALA A 499 -6.95 10.09 -22.29
N LEU A 500 -5.74 10.63 -22.21
CA LEU A 500 -4.72 10.56 -23.26
C LEU A 500 -3.99 9.22 -23.14
N ALA A 501 -4.32 8.29 -24.02
CA ALA A 501 -3.84 6.91 -23.97
C ALA A 501 -2.42 6.76 -24.52
N ASN A 502 -2.14 7.42 -25.65
CA ASN A 502 -0.80 7.48 -26.24
C ASN A 502 -0.36 8.95 -26.40
N PRO A 503 0.92 9.28 -26.21
CA PRO A 503 2.02 8.36 -25.85
C PRO A 503 1.86 7.76 -24.44
N GLU A 504 2.52 6.62 -24.21
CA GLU A 504 2.52 5.94 -22.91
C GLU A 504 3.07 6.85 -21.80
N ASP A 505 2.71 6.54 -20.56
CA ASP A 505 3.22 7.29 -19.40
C ASP A 505 4.75 7.12 -19.33
N ASP A 506 5.46 8.23 -19.06
CA ASP A 506 6.93 8.29 -18.99
C ASP A 506 7.68 7.95 -20.30
N ALA A 507 7.00 7.90 -21.44
CA ALA A 507 7.64 7.66 -22.73
C ALA A 507 8.61 8.80 -23.11
N GLU A 508 9.88 8.45 -23.36
CA GLU A 508 10.86 9.34 -23.98
C GLU A 508 10.65 9.35 -25.50
N ILE A 509 10.32 10.53 -26.03
CA ILE A 509 10.00 10.70 -27.44
C ILE A 509 11.25 11.14 -28.19
N ASN A 510 11.73 10.24 -29.06
CA ASN A 510 12.80 10.49 -30.02
C ASN A 510 12.29 10.38 -31.46
N SER A 511 11.30 11.20 -31.81
CA SER A 511 10.71 11.27 -33.13
C SER A 511 10.24 12.69 -33.43
N SER A 512 10.26 13.07 -34.70
CA SER A 512 9.70 14.34 -35.19
C SER A 512 8.17 14.33 -35.29
N GLU A 513 7.53 13.16 -35.20
CA GLU A 513 6.08 12.97 -35.19
C GLU A 513 5.69 11.89 -34.19
N ILE A 514 4.55 12.07 -33.51
CA ILE A 514 3.94 11.04 -32.66
C ILE A 514 2.48 10.82 -33.03
N GLU A 515 1.98 9.61 -32.78
CA GLU A 515 0.55 9.33 -32.75
C GLU A 515 0.02 9.55 -31.35
N VAL A 516 -0.91 10.49 -31.21
CA VAL A 516 -1.65 10.75 -29.97
C VAL A 516 -3.00 10.07 -30.09
N SER A 517 -3.39 9.28 -29.10
CA SER A 517 -4.70 8.61 -29.07
C SER A 517 -5.35 8.77 -27.71
N TRP A 518 -6.67 8.72 -27.66
CA TRP A 518 -7.45 8.99 -26.46
C TRP A 518 -8.72 8.15 -26.37
N THR A 519 -9.27 8.11 -25.16
CA THR A 519 -10.54 7.44 -24.86
C THR A 519 -11.36 8.30 -23.89
N TYR A 520 -12.63 7.94 -23.76
CA TYR A 520 -13.55 8.52 -22.79
C TYR A 520 -14.46 7.47 -22.19
N ILE A 521 -15.10 7.82 -21.09
CA ILE A 521 -16.21 7.09 -20.49
C ILE A 521 -17.22 8.05 -19.87
N GLY A 522 -18.50 7.69 -19.90
CA GLY A 522 -19.61 8.54 -19.48
C GLY A 522 -20.33 9.16 -20.68
N LYS A 523 -20.68 10.44 -20.58
CA LYS A 523 -21.38 11.15 -21.68
C LYS A 523 -20.49 11.30 -22.91
N GLU A 524 -21.04 11.05 -24.09
CA GLU A 524 -20.31 11.10 -25.36
C GLU A 524 -19.93 12.53 -25.77
N PRO A 525 -18.65 12.80 -26.05
CA PRO A 525 -18.18 14.09 -26.60
C PRO A 525 -18.66 14.34 -28.02
N GLN A 526 -18.96 15.61 -28.33
CA GLN A 526 -19.37 16.03 -29.67
C GLN A 526 -18.20 16.19 -30.63
N SER A 527 -17.03 16.59 -30.13
CA SER A 527 -15.80 16.73 -30.91
C SER A 527 -14.59 16.90 -29.97
N TRP A 528 -13.40 16.93 -30.55
CA TRP A 528 -12.14 16.97 -29.81
C TRP A 528 -11.24 18.10 -30.29
N SER A 529 -10.59 18.80 -29.37
CA SER A 529 -9.42 19.64 -29.67
C SER A 529 -8.20 19.16 -28.89
N LEU A 530 -7.05 19.10 -29.57
CA LEU A 530 -5.77 18.73 -28.98
C LEU A 530 -4.82 19.92 -29.01
N PHE A 531 -4.22 20.20 -27.87
CA PHE A 531 -3.28 21.30 -27.65
C PHE A 531 -1.92 20.75 -27.23
N LEU A 532 -0.86 21.40 -27.69
CA LEU A 532 0.52 21.15 -27.30
C LEU A 532 1.12 22.48 -26.84
N ASP A 533 1.51 22.57 -25.57
CA ASP A 533 1.96 23.81 -24.92
C ASP A 533 1.01 25.00 -25.17
N GLY A 534 -0.29 24.73 -25.11
CA GLY A 534 -1.35 25.70 -25.37
C GLY A 534 -1.61 26.04 -26.84
N ARG A 535 -0.80 25.54 -27.79
CA ARG A 535 -1.06 25.68 -29.23
C ARG A 535 -2.03 24.60 -29.70
N GLU A 536 -3.15 25.00 -30.29
CA GLU A 536 -4.10 24.06 -30.90
C GLU A 536 -3.47 23.40 -32.13
N LEU A 537 -3.40 22.06 -32.11
CA LEU A 537 -2.84 21.24 -33.19
C LEU A 537 -3.93 20.55 -34.01
N VAL A 538 -5.00 20.13 -33.33
CA VAL A 538 -6.15 19.46 -33.92
C VAL A 538 -7.39 20.17 -33.41
N LYS A 539 -8.27 20.55 -34.32
CA LYS A 539 -9.48 21.30 -34.01
C LYS A 539 -10.72 20.50 -34.38
N GLU A 540 -11.65 20.38 -33.43
CA GLU A 540 -13.00 19.83 -33.60
C GLU A 540 -13.04 18.51 -34.42
N THR A 541 -12.07 17.63 -34.18
CA THR A 541 -12.06 16.33 -34.85
C THR A 541 -13.09 15.39 -34.23
N GLN A 542 -13.56 14.42 -35.01
CA GLN A 542 -14.37 13.29 -34.54
C GLN A 542 -13.53 12.03 -34.30
N SER A 543 -12.24 12.06 -34.67
CA SER A 543 -11.31 10.95 -34.50
C SER A 543 -10.97 10.71 -33.02
N SER A 544 -10.57 9.48 -32.68
CA SER A 544 -10.00 9.12 -31.37
C SER A 544 -8.47 9.14 -31.35
N SER A 545 -7.85 9.55 -32.45
CA SER A 545 -6.40 9.75 -32.56
C SER A 545 -6.04 10.83 -33.58
N ALA A 546 -4.83 11.34 -33.46
CA ALA A 546 -4.23 12.26 -34.41
C ALA A 546 -2.71 12.13 -34.44
N LYS A 547 -2.12 12.38 -35.61
CA LYS A 547 -0.69 12.55 -35.77
C LYS A 547 -0.29 13.98 -35.42
N VAL A 548 0.74 14.12 -34.60
CA VAL A 548 1.23 15.40 -34.07
C VAL A 548 2.70 15.56 -34.42
N SER A 549 3.03 16.62 -35.16
CA SER A 549 4.40 17.02 -35.45
C SER A 549 5.04 17.69 -34.24
N LEU A 550 6.25 17.24 -33.90
CA LEU A 550 7.11 17.74 -32.83
C LEU A 550 8.38 18.45 -33.35
N GLU A 551 8.57 18.57 -34.67
CA GLU A 551 9.78 19.13 -35.29
C GLU A 551 10.25 20.47 -34.70
N ALA A 552 9.29 21.33 -34.34
CA ALA A 552 9.55 22.67 -33.82
C ALA A 552 9.78 22.71 -32.29
N LEU A 553 9.62 21.60 -31.56
CA LEU A 553 9.76 21.57 -30.10
C LEU A 553 11.21 21.37 -29.66
N PRO A 554 11.76 22.20 -28.76
CA PRO A 554 13.05 21.92 -28.14
C PRO A 554 13.01 20.61 -27.32
N PRO A 555 14.15 19.98 -26.98
CA PRO A 555 14.18 18.94 -25.98
C PRO A 555 13.64 19.43 -24.63
N GLY A 556 12.89 18.59 -23.92
CA GLY A 556 12.33 18.90 -22.61
C GLY A 556 10.91 18.38 -22.39
N SER A 557 10.28 18.90 -21.33
CA SER A 557 8.91 18.57 -20.95
C SER A 557 7.90 19.44 -21.70
N HIS A 558 6.89 18.83 -22.30
CA HIS A 558 5.82 19.51 -23.03
C HIS A 558 4.45 19.03 -22.56
N GLU A 559 3.47 19.93 -22.55
CA GLU A 559 2.11 19.63 -22.11
C GLU A 559 1.23 19.28 -23.32
N LEU A 560 0.70 18.05 -23.36
CA LEU A 560 -0.44 17.68 -24.19
C LEU A 560 -1.73 17.86 -23.40
N LYS A 561 -2.68 18.60 -23.96
CA LYS A 561 -4.02 18.77 -23.40
C LYS A 561 -5.08 18.41 -24.43
N LEU A 562 -5.99 17.52 -24.05
CA LEU A 562 -7.16 17.14 -24.83
C LEU A 562 -8.41 17.75 -24.21
N VAL A 563 -9.26 18.32 -25.04
CA VAL A 563 -10.56 18.87 -24.65
C VAL A 563 -11.67 18.11 -25.35
N ALA A 564 -12.65 17.64 -24.58
CA ALA A 564 -13.86 16.98 -25.06
C ALA A 564 -15.02 17.98 -25.14
N HIS A 565 -15.31 18.46 -26.34
CA HIS A 565 -16.35 19.48 -26.55
C HIS A 565 -17.75 18.90 -26.36
N GLY A 566 -18.66 19.73 -25.85
CA GLY A 566 -20.05 19.34 -25.60
C GLY A 566 -20.27 18.52 -24.34
N THR A 567 -19.22 18.26 -23.55
CA THR A 567 -19.29 17.51 -22.28
C THR A 567 -18.60 18.23 -21.14
N ARG A 568 -18.92 17.80 -19.91
CA ARG A 568 -18.37 18.35 -18.66
C ARG A 568 -18.03 17.22 -17.71
N THR A 569 -17.16 17.49 -16.75
CA THR A 569 -16.78 16.56 -15.69
C THR A 569 -16.92 17.21 -14.33
N ARG A 570 -17.31 16.41 -13.33
CA ARG A 570 -17.25 16.79 -11.91
C ARG A 570 -15.96 16.30 -11.23
N PHE A 571 -15.12 15.56 -11.95
CA PHE A 571 -13.94 14.90 -11.40
C PHE A 571 -12.67 15.51 -11.98
N LEU A 572 -11.78 15.99 -11.11
CA LEU A 572 -10.53 16.65 -11.51
C LEU A 572 -9.36 15.66 -11.73
N LEU A 573 -9.42 14.48 -11.09
CA LEU A 573 -8.39 13.44 -11.15
C LEU A 573 -7.00 13.94 -10.72
N SER A 574 -6.92 14.64 -9.58
CA SER A 574 -5.70 15.18 -9.05
C SER A 574 -4.68 14.09 -8.71
N ARG A 575 -3.39 14.36 -9.01
CA ARG A 575 -2.28 13.52 -8.56
C ARG A 575 -1.85 13.83 -7.12
N ILE A 576 -2.14 15.02 -6.60
CA ILE A 576 -1.51 15.51 -5.36
C ILE A 576 -2.44 15.49 -4.14
N ARG A 577 -3.73 15.23 -4.34
CA ARG A 577 -4.73 15.16 -3.27
C ARG A 577 -5.90 14.27 -3.66
N GLU A 578 -6.62 13.78 -2.67
CA GLU A 578 -7.95 13.21 -2.87
C GLU A 578 -8.90 14.28 -3.43
N ASP A 579 -9.71 13.89 -4.42
CA ASP A 579 -10.72 14.75 -5.02
C ASP A 579 -12.11 14.44 -4.48
N ILE A 580 -12.86 15.51 -4.25
CA ILE A 580 -14.31 15.48 -4.03
C ILE A 580 -14.98 15.94 -5.33
N PRO A 581 -16.07 15.30 -5.79
CA PRO A 581 -16.80 15.73 -6.97
C PRO A 581 -17.22 17.20 -6.89
N LEU A 582 -16.91 17.97 -7.92
CA LEU A 582 -17.22 19.40 -8.00
C LEU A 582 -18.73 19.65 -7.98
N GLU A 583 -19.19 20.67 -7.26
CA GLU A 583 -20.58 21.13 -7.34
C GLU A 583 -20.92 21.70 -8.73
N GLN A 584 -19.99 22.47 -9.28
CA GLN A 584 -20.07 23.04 -10.62
C GLN A 584 -19.15 22.23 -11.55
N PRO A 585 -19.70 21.45 -12.50
CA PRO A 585 -18.88 20.70 -13.46
C PRO A 585 -17.95 21.64 -14.25
N VAL A 586 -16.80 21.17 -14.69
CA VAL A 586 -15.88 21.90 -15.58
C VAL A 586 -15.84 21.23 -16.96
N GLU A 587 -15.23 21.86 -17.95
CA GLU A 587 -15.02 21.23 -19.25
C GLU A 587 -14.24 19.92 -19.10
N ALA A 588 -14.73 18.85 -19.75
CA ALA A 588 -14.05 17.56 -19.69
C ALA A 588 -12.74 17.64 -20.49
N SER A 589 -11.63 17.40 -19.82
CA SER A 589 -10.30 17.47 -20.42
C SER A 589 -9.33 16.52 -19.74
N ALA A 590 -8.25 16.19 -20.45
CA ALA A 590 -7.14 15.41 -19.92
C ALA A 590 -5.82 16.10 -20.27
N THR A 591 -4.88 16.07 -19.34
CA THR A 591 -3.53 16.62 -19.54
C THR A 591 -2.49 15.54 -19.30
N LYS A 592 -1.48 15.49 -20.16
CA LYS A 592 -0.32 14.61 -20.04
C LYS A 592 0.95 15.39 -20.33
N ILE A 593 1.99 15.18 -19.52
CA ILE A 593 3.32 15.70 -19.80
C ILE A 593 4.09 14.66 -20.60
N ILE A 594 4.70 15.08 -21.71
CA ILE A 594 5.56 14.25 -22.55
C ILE A 594 7.01 14.75 -22.48
N GLN A 595 7.98 13.85 -22.61
CA GLN A 595 9.40 14.20 -22.64
C GLN A 595 9.94 14.04 -24.06
N VAL A 596 10.45 15.12 -24.65
CA VAL A 596 11.09 15.12 -25.97
C VAL A 596 12.61 15.11 -25.75
N VAL A 597 13.30 14.10 -26.27
CA VAL A 597 14.75 13.89 -26.00
C VAL A 597 15.64 14.28 -27.19
N ARG A 598 15.15 14.05 -28.43
CA ARG A 598 15.85 14.22 -29.73
C ARG A 598 17.09 13.34 -29.95
#